data_AF-A0A812WMD0-F1
#
_entry.id   AF-A0A812WMD0-F1
#
_cell.length_a   1.000
_cell.length_b   1.000
_cell.length_c   1.000
_cell.angle_alpha   90.00
_cell.angle_beta   90.00
_cell.angle_gamma   90.00
#
_symmetry.space_group_name_H-M   'P 1'
#
loop_
_entity.id
_entity.type
_entity.pdbx_description
1 polymer ?
#
loop_
_entity_poly.entity_id
_entity_poly.type
_entity_poly.pdbx_seq_one_letter_code
_entity_poly.pdbx_strand_id
1 'polypeptide(L)'
;MHDLQKQLSTYRLELARMKRELTVCDQQDAALTETARNLEARKDQEGDTAAIRRTLETKLHDISHFKSSNQRKRLQLLNTRDETERKLVHLTQELTLAMNRQQQSDSRARMIRSLHGDAGSKSGGVDEAGLKVADMKRQELAGTEPVRLSGSGRFNGLHEIFDVSERALQDVSSSLKEVRAAASSGDGPVLEQVLEDNLELRKELNALIQERRARAESGAFNSEGSEVAEEGLLQFFQEAALVLPKGSEKRTQKPAKSLLGW
;
A
#
# COMPACT_ATOMS: atom_id res chain seq x y z
N MET A 1 -7.20 -4.22 -3.87
CA MET A 1 -8.11 -4.95 -2.95
C MET A 1 -9.14 -5.80 -3.67
N HIS A 2 -9.88 -5.26 -4.65
CA HIS A 2 -10.92 -6.01 -5.37
C HIS A 2 -10.37 -7.29 -6.03
N ASP A 3 -9.15 -7.22 -6.61
CA ASP A 3 -8.49 -8.37 -7.22
C ASP A 3 -8.12 -9.47 -6.22
N LEU A 4 -7.61 -9.11 -5.04
CA LEU A 4 -7.30 -10.07 -3.97
C LEU A 4 -8.56 -10.79 -3.48
N GLN A 5 -9.68 -10.06 -3.31
CA GLN A 5 -10.96 -10.65 -2.93
C GLN A 5 -11.49 -11.62 -4.01
N LYS A 6 -11.32 -11.27 -5.29
CA LYS A 6 -11.70 -12.13 -6.43
C LYS A 6 -10.83 -13.39 -6.52
N GLN A 7 -9.54 -13.28 -6.25
CA GLN A 7 -8.65 -14.44 -6.21
C GLN A 7 -9.00 -15.37 -5.04
N LEU A 8 -9.28 -14.83 -3.85
CA LEU A 8 -9.71 -15.61 -2.68
C LEU A 8 -11.02 -16.37 -2.95
N SER A 9 -12.00 -15.75 -3.60
CA SER A 9 -13.25 -16.45 -3.94
C SER A 9 -13.03 -17.58 -4.93
N THR A 10 -12.11 -17.39 -5.88
CA THR A 10 -11.73 -18.41 -6.87
C THR A 10 -11.09 -19.62 -6.19
N TYR A 11 -10.09 -19.41 -5.32
CA TYR A 11 -9.43 -20.50 -4.59
C TYR A 11 -10.37 -21.23 -3.62
N ARG A 12 -11.32 -20.51 -2.99
CA ARG A 12 -12.35 -21.16 -2.16
C ARG A 12 -13.25 -22.09 -2.98
N LEU A 13 -13.63 -21.65 -4.18
CA LEU A 13 -14.46 -22.45 -5.09
C LEU A 13 -13.68 -23.67 -5.61
N GLU A 14 -12.40 -23.51 -5.90
CA GLU A 14 -11.51 -24.59 -6.32
C GLU A 14 -11.31 -25.62 -5.20
N LEU A 15 -11.13 -25.20 -3.94
CA LEU A 15 -11.08 -26.11 -2.79
C LEU A 15 -12.38 -26.87 -2.60
N ALA A 16 -13.53 -26.22 -2.77
CA ALA A 16 -14.82 -26.89 -2.69
C ALA A 16 -14.98 -27.94 -3.81
N ARG A 17 -14.50 -27.62 -5.02
CA ARG A 17 -14.47 -28.57 -6.15
C ARG A 17 -13.56 -29.76 -5.83
N MET A 18 -12.32 -29.53 -5.40
CA MET A 18 -11.37 -30.61 -5.07
C MET A 18 -11.90 -31.51 -3.95
N LYS A 19 -12.55 -30.95 -2.93
CA LYS A 19 -13.22 -31.75 -1.88
C LYS A 19 -14.26 -32.71 -2.46
N ARG A 20 -15.10 -32.25 -3.41
CA ARG A 20 -16.08 -33.10 -4.08
C ARG A 20 -15.40 -34.18 -4.91
N GLU A 21 -14.34 -33.83 -5.66
CA GLU A 21 -13.60 -34.81 -6.47
C GLU A 21 -12.92 -35.88 -5.62
N LEU A 22 -12.40 -35.53 -4.44
CA LEU A 22 -11.88 -36.49 -3.46
C LEU A 22 -12.97 -37.44 -2.96
N THR A 23 -14.16 -36.92 -2.62
CA THR A 23 -15.31 -37.77 -2.25
C THR A 23 -15.69 -38.74 -3.36
N VAL A 24 -15.64 -38.30 -4.63
CA VAL A 24 -15.89 -39.18 -5.77
C VAL A 24 -14.82 -40.28 -5.86
N CYS A 25 -13.54 -39.95 -5.65
CA CYS A 25 -12.48 -40.96 -5.61
C CYS A 25 -12.71 -41.99 -4.49
N ASP A 26 -13.15 -41.57 -3.31
CA ASP A 26 -13.45 -42.48 -2.20
C ASP A 26 -14.65 -43.39 -2.51
N GLN A 27 -15.70 -42.85 -3.13
CA GLN A 27 -16.87 -43.63 -3.59
C GLN A 27 -16.49 -44.65 -4.67
N GLN A 28 -15.65 -44.25 -5.63
CA GLN A 28 -15.15 -45.13 -6.68
C GLN A 28 -14.29 -46.26 -6.10
N ASP A 29 -13.46 -45.98 -5.12
CA ASP A 29 -12.62 -47.00 -4.47
C ASP A 29 -13.45 -48.02 -3.68
N ALA A 30 -14.49 -47.55 -2.98
CA ALA A 30 -15.45 -48.42 -2.31
C ALA A 30 -16.18 -49.34 -3.31
N ALA A 31 -16.70 -48.78 -4.40
CA ALA A 31 -17.39 -49.55 -5.44
C ALA A 31 -16.46 -50.57 -6.14
N LEU A 32 -15.22 -50.18 -6.46
CA LEU A 32 -14.22 -51.09 -7.03
C LEU A 32 -13.82 -52.20 -6.05
N THR A 33 -13.82 -51.92 -4.75
CA THR A 33 -13.55 -52.93 -3.71
C THR A 33 -14.70 -53.91 -3.55
N GLU A 34 -15.94 -53.43 -3.58
CA GLU A 34 -17.13 -54.29 -3.53
C GLU A 34 -17.24 -55.18 -4.78
N THR A 35 -17.02 -54.62 -5.97
CA THR A 35 -17.03 -55.38 -7.22
C THR A 35 -15.92 -56.44 -7.27
N ALA A 36 -14.71 -56.12 -6.81
CA ALA A 36 -13.63 -57.10 -6.68
C ALA A 36 -14.04 -58.27 -5.77
N ARG A 37 -14.57 -57.98 -4.57
CA ARG A 37 -15.04 -59.00 -3.62
C ARG A 37 -16.14 -59.89 -4.21
N ASN A 38 -17.08 -59.30 -4.93
CA ASN A 38 -18.16 -60.05 -5.58
C ASN A 38 -17.62 -60.98 -6.69
N LEU A 39 -16.61 -60.54 -7.44
CA LEU A 39 -15.96 -61.37 -8.46
C LEU A 39 -15.11 -62.49 -7.84
N GLU A 40 -14.44 -62.22 -6.72
CA GLU A 40 -13.71 -63.24 -5.95
C GLU A 40 -14.67 -64.30 -5.38
N ALA A 41 -15.78 -63.89 -4.76
CA ALA A 41 -16.80 -64.82 -4.26
C ALA A 41 -17.41 -65.69 -5.38
N ARG A 42 -17.58 -65.14 -6.58
CA ARG A 42 -18.05 -65.92 -7.76
C ARG A 42 -16.99 -66.88 -8.29
N LYS A 43 -15.71 -66.52 -8.22
CA LYS A 43 -14.60 -67.39 -8.57
C LYS A 43 -14.58 -68.67 -7.72
N ASP A 44 -15.01 -68.56 -6.46
CA ASP A 44 -15.09 -69.69 -5.53
C ASP A 44 -16.38 -70.53 -5.69
N GLN A 45 -17.42 -69.99 -6.33
CA GLN A 45 -18.75 -70.61 -6.46
C GLN A 45 -19.03 -71.23 -7.85
N GLU A 46 -18.52 -70.62 -8.94
CA GLU A 46 -18.78 -71.09 -10.30
C GLU A 46 -17.77 -72.17 -10.73
N GLY A 47 -18.29 -73.36 -11.04
CA GLY A 47 -17.53 -74.55 -11.45
C GLY A 47 -16.63 -74.36 -12.67
N ASP A 48 -15.55 -75.15 -12.67
CA ASP A 48 -14.27 -74.93 -13.32
C ASP A 48 -14.25 -75.06 -14.86
N THR A 49 -14.66 -74.01 -15.59
CA THR A 49 -14.26 -73.89 -17.00
C THR A 49 -13.15 -72.86 -17.14
N ALA A 50 -12.06 -73.25 -17.80
CA ALA A 50 -10.88 -72.39 -17.99
C ALA A 50 -11.20 -71.04 -18.64
N ALA A 51 -12.27 -70.97 -19.44
CA ALA A 51 -12.75 -69.74 -20.06
C ALA A 51 -13.36 -68.75 -19.05
N ILE A 52 -14.18 -69.22 -18.11
CA ILE A 52 -14.78 -68.39 -17.05
C ILE A 52 -13.69 -67.86 -16.12
N ARG A 53 -12.73 -68.73 -15.72
CA ARG A 53 -11.61 -68.34 -14.86
C ARG A 53 -10.75 -67.23 -15.47
N ARG A 54 -10.36 -67.35 -16.76
CA ARG A 54 -9.61 -66.29 -17.47
C ARG A 54 -10.39 -64.98 -17.55
N THR A 55 -11.70 -65.05 -17.75
CA THR A 55 -12.55 -63.85 -17.83
C THR A 55 -12.63 -63.14 -16.49
N LEU A 56 -12.78 -63.88 -15.39
CA LEU A 56 -12.76 -63.33 -14.03
C LEU A 56 -11.40 -62.72 -13.68
N GLU A 57 -10.30 -63.39 -14.03
CA GLU A 57 -8.94 -62.88 -13.82
C GLU A 57 -8.69 -61.58 -14.59
N THR A 58 -9.15 -61.49 -15.83
CA THR A 58 -9.05 -60.25 -16.63
C THR A 58 -9.80 -59.11 -15.96
N LYS A 59 -11.05 -59.34 -15.52
CA LYS A 59 -11.85 -58.31 -14.82
C LYS A 59 -11.22 -57.88 -13.49
N LEU A 60 -10.67 -58.81 -12.71
CA LEU A 60 -9.95 -58.50 -11.47
C LEU A 60 -8.68 -57.68 -11.75
N HIS A 61 -7.97 -58.00 -12.83
CA HIS A 61 -6.80 -57.25 -13.27
C HIS A 61 -7.17 -55.82 -13.68
N ASP A 62 -8.24 -55.65 -14.45
CA ASP A 62 -8.77 -54.33 -14.83
C ASP A 62 -9.15 -53.51 -13.60
N ILE A 63 -9.84 -54.11 -12.62
CA ILE A 63 -10.18 -53.45 -11.35
C ILE A 63 -8.91 -52.99 -10.61
N SER A 64 -7.86 -53.82 -10.58
CA SER A 64 -6.58 -53.45 -9.99
C SER A 64 -5.93 -52.23 -10.67
N HIS A 65 -5.99 -52.17 -12.00
CA HIS A 65 -5.54 -50.99 -12.77
C HIS A 65 -6.38 -49.75 -12.48
N PHE A 66 -7.71 -49.89 -12.42
CA PHE A 66 -8.59 -48.78 -12.08
C PHE A 66 -8.35 -48.27 -10.65
N LYS A 67 -8.13 -49.16 -9.69
CA LYS A 67 -7.75 -48.79 -8.31
C LYS A 67 -6.43 -48.02 -8.28
N SER A 68 -5.42 -48.51 -8.98
CA SER A 68 -4.11 -47.85 -9.08
C SER A 68 -4.22 -46.47 -9.72
N SER A 69 -5.03 -46.33 -10.78
CA SER A 69 -5.31 -45.05 -11.44
C SER A 69 -6.04 -44.08 -10.50
N ASN A 70 -7.08 -44.56 -9.80
CA ASN A 70 -7.84 -43.76 -8.84
C ASN A 70 -6.97 -43.29 -7.67
N GLN A 71 -6.08 -44.15 -7.16
CA GLN A 71 -5.11 -43.79 -6.12
C GLN A 71 -4.15 -42.68 -6.58
N ARG A 72 -3.61 -42.77 -7.80
CA ARG A 72 -2.77 -41.70 -8.37
C ARG A 72 -3.54 -40.39 -8.50
N LYS A 73 -4.77 -40.44 -9.00
CA LYS A 73 -5.64 -39.26 -9.12
C LYS A 73 -5.91 -38.63 -7.74
N ARG A 74 -6.22 -39.45 -6.73
CA ARG A 74 -6.44 -38.99 -5.36
C ARG A 74 -5.19 -38.30 -4.78
N LEU A 75 -4.01 -38.87 -5.00
CA LEU A 75 -2.75 -38.26 -4.56
C LEU A 75 -2.52 -36.90 -5.24
N GLN A 76 -2.77 -36.81 -6.55
CA GLN A 76 -2.68 -35.54 -7.28
C GLN A 76 -3.64 -34.49 -6.71
N LEU A 77 -4.91 -34.84 -6.48
CA LEU A 77 -5.90 -33.95 -5.88
C LEU A 77 -5.50 -33.47 -4.48
N LEU A 78 -4.90 -34.35 -3.67
CA LEU A 78 -4.40 -33.96 -2.34
C LEU A 78 -3.24 -32.97 -2.44
N ASN A 79 -2.27 -33.20 -3.34
CA ASN A 79 -1.16 -32.27 -3.56
C ASN A 79 -1.66 -30.90 -4.04
N THR A 80 -2.57 -30.87 -5.02
CA THR A 80 -3.14 -29.61 -5.52
C THR A 80 -3.98 -28.90 -4.46
N ARG A 81 -4.70 -29.65 -3.60
CA ARG A 81 -5.43 -29.08 -2.46
C ARG A 81 -4.47 -28.39 -1.51
N ASP A 82 -3.40 -29.07 -1.09
CA ASP A 82 -2.44 -28.53 -0.13
C ASP A 82 -1.74 -27.27 -0.68
N GLU A 83 -1.38 -27.27 -1.97
CA GLU A 83 -0.85 -26.07 -2.64
C GLU A 83 -1.84 -24.91 -2.64
N THR A 84 -3.12 -25.21 -2.91
CA THR A 84 -4.18 -24.20 -2.96
C THR A 84 -4.49 -23.64 -1.58
N GLU A 85 -4.46 -24.47 -0.53
CA GLU A 85 -4.61 -24.03 0.86
C GLU A 85 -3.48 -23.09 1.28
N ARG A 86 -2.22 -23.39 0.91
CA ARG A 86 -1.09 -22.49 1.16
C ARG A 86 -1.29 -21.14 0.47
N LYS A 87 -1.71 -21.13 -0.80
CA LYS A 87 -2.00 -19.89 -1.55
C LYS A 87 -3.12 -19.08 -0.91
N LEU A 88 -4.18 -19.75 -0.43
CA LEU A 88 -5.31 -19.09 0.23
C LEU A 88 -4.89 -18.43 1.54
N VAL A 89 -4.10 -19.12 2.36
CA VAL A 89 -3.56 -18.56 3.61
C VAL A 89 -2.71 -17.32 3.31
N HIS A 90 -1.81 -17.42 2.34
CA HIS A 90 -0.96 -16.32 1.94
C HIS A 90 -1.76 -15.09 1.48
N LEU A 91 -2.70 -15.27 0.54
CA LEU A 91 -3.56 -14.18 0.06
C LEU A 91 -4.44 -13.58 1.16
N THR A 92 -4.86 -14.38 2.14
CA THR A 92 -5.63 -13.89 3.29
C THR A 92 -4.79 -12.97 4.17
N GLN A 93 -3.51 -13.33 4.38
CA GLN A 93 -2.56 -12.48 5.11
C GLN A 93 -2.31 -11.17 4.35
N GLU A 94 -2.06 -11.24 3.04
CA GLU A 94 -1.86 -10.05 2.21
C GLU A 94 -3.08 -9.11 2.22
N LEU A 95 -4.29 -9.66 2.10
CA LEU A 95 -5.52 -8.87 2.17
C LEU A 95 -5.66 -8.19 3.53
N THR A 96 -5.35 -8.90 4.62
CA THR A 96 -5.40 -8.34 5.98
C THR A 96 -4.42 -7.18 6.13
N LEU A 97 -3.18 -7.33 5.63
CA LEU A 97 -2.18 -6.27 5.65
C LEU A 97 -2.60 -5.07 4.79
N ALA A 98 -3.16 -5.32 3.59
CA ALA A 98 -3.66 -4.27 2.72
C ALA A 98 -4.82 -3.50 3.35
N MET A 99 -5.77 -4.19 3.98
CA MET A 99 -6.89 -3.58 4.70
C MET A 99 -6.40 -2.72 5.87
N ASN A 100 -5.44 -3.22 6.66
CA ASN A 100 -4.87 -2.45 7.77
C ASN A 100 -4.17 -1.17 7.27
N ARG A 101 -3.39 -1.27 6.19
CA ARG A 101 -2.73 -0.10 5.56
C ARG A 101 -3.75 0.90 5.04
N GLN A 102 -4.81 0.44 4.39
CA GLN A 102 -5.88 1.31 3.92
C GLN A 102 -6.59 2.01 5.09
N GLN A 103 -6.94 1.29 6.15
CA GLN A 103 -7.58 1.87 7.32
C GLN A 103 -6.69 2.93 7.99
N GLN A 104 -5.39 2.67 8.09
CA GLN A 104 -4.42 3.65 8.59
C GLN A 104 -4.38 4.89 7.69
N SER A 105 -4.32 4.71 6.37
CA SER A 105 -4.34 5.80 5.39
C SER A 105 -5.63 6.63 5.47
N ASP A 106 -6.79 5.98 5.54
CA ASP A 106 -8.10 6.63 5.68
C ASP A 106 -8.23 7.38 7.01
N SER A 107 -7.65 6.84 8.09
CA SER A 107 -7.56 7.54 9.38
C SER A 107 -6.71 8.80 9.28
N ARG A 108 -5.50 8.69 8.72
CA ARG A 108 -4.60 9.84 8.48
C ARG A 108 -5.25 10.90 7.59
N ALA A 109 -5.92 10.48 6.51
CA ALA A 109 -6.60 11.40 5.60
C ALA A 109 -7.76 12.15 6.29
N ARG A 110 -8.53 11.47 7.15
CA ARG A 110 -9.57 12.12 7.96
C ARG A 110 -8.97 13.14 8.93
N MET A 111 -7.90 12.77 9.61
CA MET A 111 -7.20 13.64 10.54
C MET A 111 -6.63 14.89 9.85
N ILE A 112 -6.01 14.74 8.69
CA ILE A 112 -5.53 15.86 7.86
C ILE A 112 -6.69 16.77 7.45
N ARG A 113 -7.83 16.21 7.02
CA ARG A 113 -9.03 17.03 6.68
C ARG A 113 -9.57 17.79 7.89
N SER A 114 -9.58 17.16 9.07
CA SER A 114 -9.96 17.84 10.33
C SER A 114 -9.03 19.01 10.66
N LEU A 115 -7.72 18.86 10.45
CA LEU A 115 -6.75 19.96 10.63
C LEU A 115 -6.92 21.11 9.63
N HIS A 116 -7.50 20.86 8.46
CA HIS A 116 -7.77 21.91 7.47
C HIS A 116 -9.12 22.64 7.68
N GLY A 117 -9.87 22.30 8.75
CA GLY A 117 -11.14 22.95 9.08
C GLY A 117 -12.32 22.50 8.21
N ASP A 118 -12.14 21.49 7.35
CA ASP A 118 -13.18 20.95 6.45
C ASP A 118 -14.03 19.85 7.11
N ALA A 119 -13.83 19.62 8.41
CA ALA A 119 -14.65 18.71 9.20
C ALA A 119 -15.99 19.38 9.51
N GLY A 120 -17.01 19.11 8.70
CA GLY A 120 -18.38 19.51 8.96
C GLY A 120 -18.84 19.04 10.36
N SER A 121 -18.79 19.96 11.33
CA SER A 121 -19.55 20.09 12.60
C SER A 121 -19.78 18.86 13.51
N LYS A 122 -19.34 17.64 13.19
CA LYS A 122 -19.64 16.44 13.99
C LYS A 122 -18.50 15.42 13.96
N SER A 123 -17.31 15.78 14.44
CA SER A 123 -16.30 14.77 14.81
C SER A 123 -16.46 14.39 16.28
N GLY A 124 -17.49 13.59 16.57
CA GLY A 124 -17.60 12.92 17.87
C GLY A 124 -16.49 11.88 17.99
N GLY A 125 -15.38 12.22 18.64
CA GLY A 125 -14.35 11.25 19.01
C GLY A 125 -12.90 11.72 18.94
N VAL A 126 -12.60 12.86 18.32
CA VAL A 126 -11.23 13.41 18.27
C VAL A 126 -11.04 14.37 19.45
N ASP A 127 -9.94 14.21 20.18
CA ASP A 127 -9.56 15.10 21.29
C ASP A 127 -9.33 16.53 20.77
N GLU A 128 -10.27 17.43 21.08
CA GLU A 128 -10.31 18.81 20.61
C GLU A 128 -9.08 19.60 21.05
N ALA A 129 -8.54 19.31 22.24
CA ALA A 129 -7.34 19.95 22.74
C ALA A 129 -6.10 19.55 21.92
N GLY A 130 -5.95 18.25 21.66
CA GLY A 130 -4.89 17.72 20.80
C GLY A 130 -4.98 18.24 19.36
N LEU A 131 -6.18 18.33 18.80
CA LEU A 131 -6.40 18.86 17.45
C LEU A 131 -6.07 20.36 17.35
N LYS A 132 -6.38 21.14 18.39
CA LYS A 132 -6.06 22.57 18.45
C LYS A 132 -4.54 22.79 18.51
N VAL A 133 -3.84 22.04 19.34
CA VAL A 133 -2.36 22.11 19.41
C VAL A 133 -1.74 21.67 18.09
N ALA A 134 -2.25 20.59 17.48
CA ALA A 134 -1.79 20.15 16.17
C ALA A 134 -2.04 21.19 15.06
N ASP A 135 -3.18 21.88 15.04
CA ASP A 135 -3.44 22.95 14.07
C ASP A 135 -2.54 24.16 14.29
N MET A 136 -2.29 24.55 15.56
CA MET A 136 -1.29 25.58 15.87
C MET A 136 0.09 25.20 15.35
N LYS A 137 0.54 23.96 15.57
CA LYS A 137 1.82 23.46 15.04
C LYS A 137 1.85 23.39 13.52
N ARG A 138 0.74 23.04 12.88
CA ARG A 138 0.59 23.10 11.41
C ARG A 138 0.74 24.53 10.89
N GLN A 139 0.14 25.51 11.57
CA GLN A 139 0.28 26.92 11.21
C GLN A 139 1.71 27.43 11.43
N GLU A 140 2.37 27.03 12.53
CA GLU A 140 3.79 27.31 12.78
C GLU A 140 4.68 26.71 11.68
N LEU A 141 4.48 25.43 11.33
CA LEU A 141 5.15 24.77 10.19
C LEU A 141 4.94 25.53 8.89
N ALA A 142 3.70 25.94 8.59
CA ALA A 142 3.41 26.71 7.39
C ALA A 142 4.08 28.10 7.42
N GLY A 143 4.32 28.66 8.61
CA GLY A 143 5.07 29.90 8.81
C GLY A 143 6.56 29.79 8.50
N THR A 144 7.13 28.57 8.45
CA THR A 144 8.56 28.38 8.16
C THR A 144 8.87 28.38 6.66
N GLU A 145 7.86 28.41 5.78
CA GLU A 145 8.09 28.36 4.33
C GLU A 145 8.85 29.61 3.86
N PRO A 146 9.97 29.45 3.13
CA PRO A 146 10.73 30.58 2.60
C PRO A 146 9.88 31.56 1.78
N VAL A 147 8.87 31.07 1.04
CA VAL A 147 7.93 31.90 0.26
C VAL A 147 6.99 32.72 1.15
N ARG A 148 6.57 32.18 2.28
CA ARG A 148 5.71 32.90 3.24
C ARG A 148 6.52 33.88 4.08
N LEU A 149 7.72 33.49 4.49
CA LEU A 149 8.68 34.35 5.18
C LEU A 149 9.01 35.57 4.30
N SER A 150 9.37 35.35 3.03
CA SER A 150 9.71 36.45 2.11
C SER A 150 8.57 37.47 1.93
N GLY A 151 7.30 37.03 2.03
CA GLY A 151 6.15 37.92 1.94
C GLY A 151 5.76 38.66 3.23
N SER A 152 6.29 38.24 4.38
CA SER A 152 5.87 38.74 5.71
C SER A 152 6.97 39.44 6.51
N GLY A 153 8.25 39.17 6.21
CA GLY A 153 9.38 39.75 6.94
C GLY A 153 10.17 40.80 6.16
N ARG A 154 10.96 41.59 6.90
CA ARG A 154 11.94 42.54 6.35
C ARG A 154 13.30 41.85 6.28
N PHE A 155 13.48 40.99 5.28
CA PHE A 155 14.74 40.28 5.06
C PHE A 155 15.61 41.04 4.06
N ASN A 156 16.92 41.07 4.30
CA ASN A 156 17.90 41.72 3.44
C ASN A 156 18.32 40.84 2.26
N GLY A 157 17.88 39.58 2.23
CA GLY A 157 18.13 38.65 1.12
C GLY A 157 17.66 37.23 1.41
N LEU A 158 17.81 36.36 0.40
CA LEU A 158 17.38 34.96 0.47
C LEU A 158 18.16 34.13 1.51
N HIS A 159 19.45 34.42 1.74
CA HIS A 159 20.23 33.76 2.82
C HIS A 159 19.52 33.86 4.17
N GLU A 160 19.13 35.07 4.54
CA GLU A 160 18.50 35.34 5.82
C GLU A 160 17.17 34.59 5.96
N ILE A 161 16.41 34.50 4.86
CA ILE A 161 15.14 33.77 4.82
C ILE A 161 15.35 32.27 5.06
N PHE A 162 16.35 31.65 4.40
CA PHE A 162 16.64 30.23 4.59
C PHE A 162 17.20 29.92 5.98
N ASP A 163 18.08 30.77 6.51
CA ASP A 163 18.62 30.59 7.87
C ASP A 163 17.52 30.69 8.93
N VAL A 164 16.59 31.63 8.75
CA VAL A 164 15.44 31.80 9.64
C VAL A 164 14.44 30.65 9.48
N SER A 165 14.20 30.19 8.26
CA SER A 165 13.39 28.99 7.98
C SER A 165 13.95 27.75 8.68
N GLU A 166 15.26 27.52 8.59
CA GLU A 166 15.91 26.35 9.19
C GLU A 166 15.86 26.38 10.73
N ARG A 167 16.15 27.55 11.34
CA ARG A 167 15.99 27.72 12.79
C ARG A 167 14.55 27.47 13.23
N ALA A 168 13.58 28.03 12.51
CA ALA A 168 12.16 27.83 12.82
C ALA A 168 11.72 26.37 12.66
N LEU A 169 12.22 25.65 11.65
CA LEU A 169 11.98 24.21 11.51
C LEU A 169 12.56 23.41 12.69
N GLN A 170 13.73 23.79 13.19
CA GLN A 170 14.33 23.16 14.37
C GLN A 170 13.53 23.42 15.65
N ASP A 171 13.05 24.65 15.83
CA ASP A 171 12.20 25.02 16.96
C ASP A 171 10.88 24.24 16.92
N VAL A 172 10.23 24.19 15.75
CA VAL A 172 8.98 23.41 15.59
C VAL A 172 9.23 21.93 15.87
N SER A 173 10.32 21.35 15.36
CA SER A 173 10.72 19.96 15.64
C SER A 173 10.77 19.64 17.14
N SER A 174 11.29 20.55 17.96
CA SER A 174 11.41 20.35 19.40
C SER A 174 10.04 20.38 20.12
N SER A 175 9.08 21.11 19.55
CA SER A 175 7.75 21.34 20.12
C SER A 175 6.67 20.39 19.60
N LEU A 176 6.95 19.54 18.61
CA LEU A 176 5.97 18.56 18.09
C LEU A 176 5.55 17.53 19.13
N LYS A 177 6.41 17.22 20.11
CA LYS A 177 6.08 16.34 21.24
C LYS A 177 4.92 16.86 22.09
N GLU A 178 4.66 18.17 22.06
CA GLU A 178 3.51 18.79 22.72
C GLU A 178 2.18 18.32 22.13
N VAL A 179 2.15 17.97 20.83
CA VAL A 179 0.96 17.45 20.15
C VAL A 179 0.54 16.11 20.74
N ARG A 180 1.53 15.23 20.96
CA ARG A 180 1.31 13.94 21.61
C ARG A 180 0.93 14.08 23.09
N ALA A 181 1.53 15.04 23.79
CA ALA A 181 1.19 15.30 25.20
C ALA A 181 -0.21 15.92 25.36
N ALA A 182 -0.66 16.74 24.40
CA ALA A 182 -1.95 17.41 24.42
C ALA A 182 -3.11 16.51 24.00
N ALA A 183 -2.85 15.46 23.22
CA ALA A 183 -3.85 14.48 22.84
C ALA A 183 -3.86 13.30 23.83
N SER A 184 -4.89 13.26 24.67
CA SER A 184 -5.16 12.20 25.65
C SER A 184 -5.64 10.88 25.02
N SER A 185 -6.00 10.91 23.73
CA SER A 185 -6.47 9.77 22.95
C SER A 185 -5.37 9.15 22.07
N GLY A 186 -5.62 7.94 21.55
CA GLY A 186 -4.70 7.24 20.64
C GLY A 186 -4.37 7.97 19.33
N ASP A 187 -4.99 9.12 19.06
CA ASP A 187 -4.77 9.97 17.90
C ASP A 187 -3.53 10.86 18.03
N GLY A 188 -3.04 11.12 19.26
CA GLY A 188 -1.87 11.97 19.51
C GLY A 188 -0.59 11.53 18.78
N PRO A 189 -0.17 10.27 18.90
CA PRO A 189 0.97 9.75 18.16
C PRO A 189 0.80 9.80 16.63
N VAL A 190 -0.45 9.70 16.13
CA VAL A 190 -0.72 9.77 14.70
C VAL A 190 -0.63 11.22 14.20
N LEU A 191 -1.15 12.18 14.97
CA LEU A 191 -1.02 13.61 14.69
C LEU A 191 0.43 14.08 14.71
N GLU A 192 1.19 13.66 15.73
CA GLU A 192 2.64 13.91 15.83
C GLU A 192 3.36 13.39 14.58
N GLN A 193 3.15 12.11 14.23
CA GLN A 193 3.80 11.50 13.06
C GLN A 193 3.46 12.24 11.75
N VAL A 194 2.21 12.66 11.55
CA VAL A 194 1.83 13.40 10.33
C VAL A 194 2.53 14.75 10.24
N LEU A 195 2.72 15.43 11.38
CA LEU A 195 3.45 16.70 11.44
C LEU A 195 4.97 16.51 11.31
N GLU A 196 5.51 15.41 11.84
CA GLU A 196 6.91 15.00 11.66
C GLU A 196 7.22 14.68 10.19
N ASP A 197 6.38 13.87 9.52
CA ASP A 197 6.52 13.57 8.09
C ASP A 197 6.48 14.89 7.26
N ASN A 198 5.63 15.84 7.64
CA ASN A 198 5.56 17.15 6.97
C ASN A 198 6.81 18.01 7.23
N LEU A 199 7.32 18.00 8.46
CA LEU A 199 8.55 18.69 8.85
C LEU A 199 9.75 18.13 8.08
N GLU A 200 9.87 16.80 7.97
CA GLU A 200 10.95 16.13 7.25
C GLU A 200 10.96 16.53 5.78
N LEU A 201 9.81 16.45 5.10
CA LEU A 201 9.68 16.92 3.71
C LEU A 201 10.09 18.38 3.52
N ARG A 202 9.78 19.25 4.49
CA ARG A 202 10.19 20.67 4.44
C ARG A 202 11.70 20.84 4.62
N LYS A 203 12.31 20.09 5.53
CA LYS A 203 13.78 20.07 5.71
C LYS A 203 14.49 19.56 4.46
N GLU A 204 14.00 18.48 3.86
CA GLU A 204 14.52 17.95 2.59
C GLU A 204 14.41 18.97 1.45
N LEU A 205 13.27 19.65 1.34
CA LEU A 205 13.06 20.69 0.33
C LEU A 205 14.02 21.87 0.54
N ASN A 206 14.20 22.35 1.78
CA ASN A 206 15.15 23.41 2.10
C ASN A 206 16.59 23.00 1.76
N ALA A 207 16.99 21.78 2.13
CA ALA A 207 18.30 21.24 1.79
C ALA A 207 18.52 21.18 0.27
N LEU A 208 17.53 20.72 -0.49
CA LEU A 208 17.59 20.67 -1.96
C LEU A 208 17.72 22.07 -2.58
N ILE A 209 17.00 23.07 -2.05
CA ILE A 209 17.11 24.45 -2.53
C ILE A 209 18.50 25.02 -2.21
N GLN A 210 19.00 24.81 -0.99
CA GLN A 210 20.34 25.23 -0.61
C GLN A 210 21.42 24.56 -1.45
N GLU A 211 21.28 23.27 -1.76
CA GLU A 211 22.20 22.53 -2.63
C GLU A 211 22.23 23.11 -4.04
N ARG A 212 21.05 23.29 -4.67
CA ARG A 212 20.94 23.87 -6.02
C ARG A 212 21.51 25.28 -6.09
N ARG A 213 21.26 26.04 -5.03
CA ARG A 213 21.79 27.39 -4.88
C ARG A 213 23.31 27.40 -4.73
N ALA A 214 23.86 26.58 -3.83
CA ALA A 214 25.30 26.47 -3.65
C ALA A 214 25.98 26.07 -4.97
N ARG A 215 25.35 25.18 -5.75
CA ARG A 215 25.81 24.82 -7.10
C ARG A 215 25.79 26.01 -8.06
N ALA A 216 24.73 26.81 -8.05
CA ALA A 216 24.62 28.02 -8.87
C ALA A 216 25.64 29.10 -8.47
N GLU A 217 25.93 29.26 -7.18
CA GLU A 217 26.90 30.25 -6.66
C GLU A 217 28.36 29.83 -6.84
N SER A 218 28.64 28.52 -6.74
CA SER A 218 30.00 27.97 -6.93
C SER A 218 30.34 27.66 -8.39
N GLY A 219 29.34 27.67 -9.29
CA GLY A 219 29.50 27.24 -10.69
C GLY A 219 30.02 25.80 -10.83
N ALA A 220 29.86 24.95 -9.81
CA ALA A 220 30.69 23.76 -9.66
C ALA A 220 30.34 22.61 -10.62
N PHE A 221 30.94 22.65 -11.81
CA PHE A 221 31.58 21.50 -12.44
C PHE A 221 32.96 21.92 -12.98
N ASN A 222 34.03 21.40 -12.36
CA ASN A 222 35.41 21.32 -12.85
C ASN A 222 35.78 22.11 -14.13
N SER A 223 35.84 23.43 -14.06
CA SER A 223 36.41 24.25 -15.13
C SER A 223 37.04 25.48 -14.49
N GLU A 224 38.34 25.67 -14.69
CA GLU A 224 39.06 26.87 -14.26
C GLU A 224 38.77 27.99 -15.27
N GLY A 225 37.80 28.86 -14.97
CA GLY A 225 37.50 30.01 -15.83
C GLY A 225 36.35 30.88 -15.33
N SER A 226 36.43 32.19 -15.55
CA SER A 226 35.44 33.19 -15.13
C SER A 226 34.05 33.03 -15.80
N GLU A 227 33.87 32.08 -16.72
CA GLU A 227 32.61 31.77 -17.43
C GLU A 227 31.70 30.78 -16.66
N VAL A 228 32.21 30.23 -15.56
CA VAL A 228 31.64 29.07 -14.85
C VAL A 228 30.45 29.43 -13.94
N ALA A 229 30.37 30.68 -13.48
CA ALA A 229 29.21 31.19 -12.75
C ALA A 229 27.98 31.38 -13.68
N GLU A 230 28.20 31.71 -14.96
CA GLU A 230 27.11 31.87 -15.93
C GLU A 230 26.48 30.51 -16.29
N GLU A 231 27.28 29.45 -16.42
CA GLU A 231 26.79 28.09 -16.69
C GLU A 231 25.93 27.53 -15.54
N GLY A 232 26.36 27.72 -14.29
CA GLY A 232 25.58 27.32 -13.11
C GLY A 232 24.24 28.05 -12.99
N LEU A 233 24.22 29.36 -13.30
CA LEU A 233 23.00 30.15 -13.35
C LEU A 233 22.07 29.67 -14.49
N LEU A 234 22.62 29.45 -15.69
CA LEU A 234 21.87 28.98 -16.86
C LEU A 234 21.21 27.62 -16.59
N GLN A 235 21.93 26.69 -15.99
CA GLN A 235 21.40 25.37 -15.61
C GLN A 235 20.28 25.49 -14.57
N PHE A 236 20.44 26.35 -13.56
CA PHE A 236 19.40 26.61 -12.57
C PHE A 236 18.10 27.12 -13.24
N PHE A 237 18.20 28.09 -14.15
CA PHE A 237 17.03 28.62 -14.85
C PHE A 237 16.41 27.60 -15.82
N GLN A 238 17.21 26.74 -16.45
CA GLN A 238 16.70 25.63 -17.27
C GLN A 238 15.93 24.60 -16.45
N GLU A 239 16.46 24.20 -15.29
CA GLU A 239 15.77 23.29 -14.37
C GLU A 239 14.47 23.90 -13.82
N ALA A 240 14.50 25.18 -13.44
CA ALA A 240 13.31 25.90 -12.99
C ALA A 240 12.25 26.01 -14.09
N ALA A 241 12.65 26.20 -15.35
CA ALA A 241 11.74 26.28 -16.49
C ALA A 241 11.05 24.95 -16.83
N LEU A 242 11.66 23.81 -16.49
CA LEU A 242 11.07 22.48 -16.66
C LEU A 242 9.98 22.16 -15.62
N VAL A 243 10.00 22.84 -14.46
CA VAL A 243 9.03 22.67 -13.37
C VAL A 243 7.78 23.52 -13.57
N LEU A 244 7.85 24.58 -14.39
CA LEU A 244 6.67 25.37 -14.73
C LEU A 244 5.75 24.54 -15.65
N PRO A 245 4.48 24.31 -15.26
CA PRO A 245 3.54 23.64 -16.14
C PRO A 245 3.37 24.51 -17.39
N LYS A 246 3.69 23.94 -18.56
CA LYS A 246 3.36 24.51 -19.87
C LYS A 246 1.83 24.58 -20.00
N GLY A 247 1.20 25.59 -19.39
CA GLY A 247 -0.27 25.61 -19.30
C GLY A 247 -0.91 26.74 -18.50
N SER A 248 -0.27 27.89 -18.30
CA SER A 248 -0.92 29.06 -17.67
C SER A 248 -1.01 30.29 -18.58
N GLU A 249 -1.02 30.09 -19.91
CA GLU A 249 -1.54 31.13 -20.80
C GLU A 249 -3.08 31.09 -20.79
N LYS A 250 -3.67 32.22 -20.38
CA LYS A 250 -5.12 32.55 -20.32
C LYS A 250 -5.84 32.21 -19.01
N ARG A 251 -5.50 32.93 -17.95
CA ARG A 251 -6.52 33.48 -17.04
C ARG A 251 -6.38 34.99 -17.01
N THR A 252 -7.09 35.65 -17.93
CA THR A 252 -7.36 37.09 -17.85
C THR A 252 -7.98 37.39 -16.48
N GLN A 253 -7.21 38.07 -15.63
CA GLN A 253 -7.66 38.65 -14.39
C GLN A 253 -8.82 39.61 -14.68
N LYS A 254 -10.01 39.30 -14.16
CA LYS A 254 -10.98 40.36 -13.86
C LYS A 254 -10.51 41.02 -12.56
N PRO A 255 -10.34 42.35 -12.50
CA PRO A 255 -9.97 43.01 -11.26
C PRO A 255 -11.09 42.85 -10.24
N ALA A 256 -10.74 42.29 -9.08
CA ALA A 256 -11.63 42.26 -7.92
C ALA A 256 -11.90 43.71 -7.47
N LYS A 257 -13.18 44.05 -7.31
CA LYS A 257 -13.62 45.34 -6.77
C LYS A 257 -13.05 45.54 -5.36
N SER A 258 -12.53 46.73 -5.12
CA SER A 258 -12.03 47.21 -3.83
C SER A 258 -13.10 47.13 -2.75
N LEU A 259 -12.86 46.38 -1.67
CA LEU A 259 -13.58 46.49 -0.40
C LEU A 259 -12.88 47.52 0.49
N LEU A 260 -12.98 48.78 0.08
CA LEU A 260 -12.84 49.94 0.96
C LEU A 260 -14.18 50.68 0.91
N GLY A 261 -14.94 50.58 1.99
CA GLY A 261 -16.23 51.25 2.13
C GLY A 261 -17.01 50.75 3.33
N TRP A 262 -16.76 51.42 4.47
CA TRP A 262 -17.46 51.37 5.77
C TRP A 262 -17.13 50.19 6.69
#